data_AF-A0A0F8XA67-F1
#
_entry.id   AF-A0A0F8XA67-F1
#
_cell.length_a   1.000
_cell.length_b   1.000
_cell.length_c   1.000
_cell.angle_alpha   90.00
_cell.angle_beta   90.00
_cell.angle_gamma   90.00
#
_symmetry.space_group_name_H-M   'P 1'
#
loop_
_entity.id
_entity.type
_entity.pdbx_description
1 polymer ?
#
loop_
_entity_poly.entity_id
_entity_poly.type
_entity_poly.pdbx_seq_one_letter_code
_entity_poly.pdbx_strand_id
1 'polypeptide(L)'
;MSTDQKLRIVFACDEAGQPYKEALKAALAKNPNVGEIFDVGVDSTSDKTAYPHPAVNGAKLIRDGKADRGLFICGTGLGVAISANKVPGIRAVTAHDSFSVERSILSNDAQVLCFGQRVIGIELAKRLASEWVTYRFDPKSASAPKVQAIKDYEAEFAAGHNMNHRTETDLEEVKRHTLLRRAFVPSAAMSFELKERGNQLFKEGDYNGAEEFYSQAILKNPREPTFFTNRALTRMRLEQWAGVEHDARTAIDLYGPKSPNSLKSRYYLAQALLGLQRPQEAYEVAIDAYRASLAAKSVQSENLSKTVLRAKQQIWAAKETARLREMSETLRTVELLIEADLDRALADLQAQLDRGEIGQTGFVEDQKALREDAEKHTQNVRDAFRLSSQGEIQERVVPDYLVDGITFEIMHDPVMTPSGTSFDRIGITKYVEQAAVDPITRTPMTVSDLRSNYALKSACEEFLTKNGWAVDW
;
A
#
# COMPACT_ATOMS: atom_id res chain seq x y z
N MET A 1 36.72 -15.85 -12.36
CA MET A 1 36.35 -17.17 -12.94
C MET A 1 36.43 -17.04 -14.44
N SER A 2 36.97 -18.05 -15.14
CA SER A 2 37.09 -18.05 -16.60
C SER A 2 35.70 -17.90 -17.24
N THR A 3 35.58 -17.07 -18.28
CA THR A 3 34.36 -16.89 -19.07
C THR A 3 33.92 -18.16 -19.81
N ASP A 4 34.77 -19.20 -19.79
CA ASP A 4 34.55 -20.49 -20.46
C ASP A 4 33.84 -21.56 -19.60
N GLN A 5 33.52 -21.26 -18.33
CA GLN A 5 32.87 -22.25 -17.46
C GLN A 5 31.36 -22.33 -17.72
N LYS A 6 30.91 -23.49 -18.21
CA LYS A 6 29.50 -23.84 -18.32
C LYS A 6 28.84 -23.99 -16.94
N LEU A 7 27.63 -23.47 -16.79
CA LEU A 7 26.88 -23.47 -15.53
C LEU A 7 26.10 -24.77 -15.35
N ARG A 8 26.10 -25.30 -14.13
CA ARG A 8 25.20 -26.35 -13.67
C ARG A 8 23.97 -25.70 -13.04
N ILE A 9 22.78 -25.97 -13.57
CA ILE A 9 21.55 -25.26 -13.18
C ILE A 9 20.55 -26.22 -12.54
N VAL A 10 20.06 -25.88 -11.34
CA VAL A 10 18.94 -26.58 -10.71
C VAL A 10 17.61 -25.89 -10.98
N PHE A 11 16.61 -26.66 -11.38
CA PHE A 11 15.24 -26.22 -11.54
C PHE A 11 14.38 -26.69 -10.38
N ALA A 12 13.47 -25.82 -9.93
CA ALA A 12 12.47 -26.14 -8.90
C ALA A 12 11.15 -25.45 -9.22
N CYS A 13 10.02 -26.08 -8.95
CA CYS A 13 8.71 -25.45 -9.07
C CYS A 13 7.66 -26.03 -8.14
N ASP A 14 6.56 -25.30 -7.93
CA ASP A 14 5.29 -25.86 -7.47
C ASP A 14 4.43 -26.28 -8.67
N GLU A 15 3.19 -26.71 -8.42
CA GLU A 15 2.31 -27.16 -9.50
C GLU A 15 2.03 -26.07 -10.53
N ALA A 16 2.07 -24.80 -10.11
CA ALA A 16 1.71 -23.68 -10.95
C ALA A 16 2.83 -23.31 -11.93
N GLY A 17 4.08 -23.65 -11.60
CA GLY A 17 5.26 -23.38 -12.41
C GLY A 17 5.73 -24.55 -13.29
N GLN A 18 5.16 -25.76 -13.11
CA GLN A 18 5.63 -26.97 -13.78
C GLN A 18 5.68 -26.86 -15.32
N PRO A 19 4.66 -26.31 -16.01
CA PRO A 19 4.72 -26.16 -17.47
C PRO A 19 5.87 -25.27 -17.94
N TYR A 20 6.14 -24.16 -17.23
CA TYR A 20 7.25 -23.27 -17.56
C TYR A 20 8.59 -23.91 -17.23
N LYS A 21 8.68 -24.66 -16.12
CA LYS A 21 9.89 -25.42 -15.76
C LYS A 21 10.32 -26.32 -16.92
N GLU A 22 9.41 -27.14 -17.45
CA GLU A 22 9.72 -28.06 -18.54
C GLU A 22 10.16 -27.33 -19.82
N ALA A 23 9.45 -26.26 -20.20
CA ALA A 23 9.78 -25.48 -21.39
C ALA A 23 11.15 -24.77 -21.27
N LEU A 24 11.45 -24.19 -20.11
CA LEU A 24 12.73 -23.51 -19.85
C LEU A 24 13.89 -24.50 -19.71
N LYS A 25 13.65 -25.65 -19.10
CA LYS A 25 14.60 -26.76 -19.01
C LYS A 25 15.02 -27.22 -20.41
N ALA A 26 14.05 -27.44 -21.29
CA ALA A 26 14.31 -27.83 -22.68
C ALA A 26 15.05 -26.73 -23.48
N ALA A 27 14.76 -25.45 -23.22
CA ALA A 27 15.45 -24.34 -23.87
C ALA A 27 16.91 -24.21 -23.40
N LEU A 28 17.15 -24.24 -22.08
CA LEU A 28 18.48 -24.09 -21.51
C LEU A 28 19.37 -25.31 -21.72
N ALA A 29 18.81 -26.52 -21.88
CA ALA A 29 19.57 -27.71 -22.26
C ALA A 29 20.31 -27.56 -23.60
N LYS A 30 19.84 -26.67 -24.49
CA LYS A 30 20.46 -26.38 -25.79
C LYS A 30 21.44 -25.19 -25.74
N ASN A 31 21.55 -24.50 -24.60
CA ASN A 31 22.37 -23.30 -24.48
C ASN A 31 23.84 -23.67 -24.23
N PRO A 32 24.81 -23.14 -25.01
CA PRO A 32 26.22 -23.51 -24.88
C PRO A 32 26.84 -23.16 -23.52
N ASN A 33 26.26 -22.20 -22.78
CA ASN A 33 26.71 -21.78 -21.46
C ASN A 33 26.19 -22.68 -20.33
N VAL A 34 25.40 -23.71 -20.63
CA VAL A 34 24.82 -24.64 -19.65
C VAL A 34 25.45 -26.02 -19.84
N GLY A 35 25.96 -26.59 -18.76
CA GLY A 35 26.66 -27.88 -18.76
C GLY A 35 25.80 -29.02 -18.28
N GLU A 36 25.10 -28.82 -17.16
CA GLU A 36 24.28 -29.85 -16.51
C GLU A 36 23.00 -29.23 -15.95
N ILE A 37 21.92 -30.00 -15.94
CA ILE A 37 20.62 -29.60 -15.42
C ILE A 37 20.18 -30.59 -14.35
N PHE A 38 19.81 -30.07 -13.19
CA PHE A 38 19.14 -30.81 -12.12
C PHE A 38 17.68 -30.36 -12.04
N ASP A 39 16.79 -31.27 -11.69
CA ASP A 39 15.37 -30.98 -11.47
C ASP A 39 14.96 -31.55 -10.11
N VAL A 40 14.53 -30.68 -9.20
CA VAL A 40 14.10 -31.09 -7.84
C VAL A 40 12.57 -31.14 -7.70
N GLY A 41 11.84 -31.10 -8.82
CA GLY A 41 10.40 -31.19 -8.88
C GLY A 41 9.69 -29.86 -8.64
N VAL A 42 8.36 -29.83 -8.71
CA VAL A 42 7.46 -30.98 -8.95
C VAL A 42 7.40 -31.43 -10.41
N ASP A 43 7.08 -32.70 -10.67
CA ASP A 43 7.05 -33.29 -12.02
C ASP A 43 5.67 -33.27 -12.69
N SER A 44 4.62 -32.96 -11.95
CA SER A 44 3.25 -32.91 -12.44
C SER A 44 2.47 -31.73 -11.83
N THR A 45 1.52 -31.18 -12.59
CA THR A 45 0.56 -30.17 -12.11
C THR A 45 -0.45 -30.72 -11.09
N SER A 46 -0.53 -32.05 -10.95
CA SER A 46 -1.32 -32.71 -9.92
C SER A 46 -0.61 -32.84 -8.57
N ASP A 47 0.72 -32.67 -8.52
CA ASP A 47 1.51 -32.72 -7.29
C ASP A 47 1.33 -31.43 -6.49
N LYS A 48 0.75 -31.53 -5.29
CA LYS A 48 0.43 -30.40 -4.42
C LYS A 48 1.52 -30.06 -3.42
N THR A 49 2.75 -30.50 -3.65
CA THR A 49 3.90 -30.13 -2.82
C THR A 49 4.07 -28.62 -2.80
N ALA A 50 3.96 -28.02 -1.61
CA ALA A 50 4.04 -26.58 -1.46
C ALA A 50 5.42 -26.04 -1.87
N TYR A 51 5.43 -24.88 -2.54
CA TYR A 51 6.62 -24.23 -3.09
C TYR A 51 7.85 -24.10 -2.17
N PRO A 52 7.75 -24.00 -0.82
CA PRO A 52 8.94 -23.88 0.02
C PRO A 52 9.85 -25.11 -0.04
N HIS A 53 9.27 -26.31 -0.15
CA HIS A 53 10.03 -27.56 -0.15
C HIS A 53 10.97 -27.69 -1.36
N PRO A 54 10.50 -27.61 -2.62
CA PRO A 54 11.37 -27.70 -3.78
C PRO A 54 12.35 -26.51 -3.86
N ALA A 55 11.92 -25.30 -3.48
CA ALA A 55 12.81 -24.13 -3.45
C ALA A 55 13.99 -24.30 -2.47
N VAL A 56 13.73 -24.77 -1.25
CA VAL A 56 14.78 -25.03 -0.25
C VAL A 56 15.68 -26.19 -0.68
N ASN A 57 15.12 -27.24 -1.29
CA ASN A 57 15.90 -28.37 -1.79
C ASN A 57 16.87 -27.93 -2.91
N GLY A 58 16.39 -27.16 -3.88
CA GLY A 58 17.23 -26.61 -4.95
C GLY A 58 18.29 -25.66 -4.40
N ALA A 59 17.92 -24.77 -3.48
CA ALA A 59 18.85 -23.84 -2.84
C ALA A 59 19.96 -24.56 -2.06
N LYS A 60 19.64 -25.67 -1.37
CA LYS A 60 20.65 -26.52 -0.71
C LYS A 60 21.63 -27.15 -1.70
N LEU A 61 21.20 -27.56 -2.89
CA LEU A 61 22.11 -28.09 -3.91
C LEU A 61 23.14 -27.05 -4.36
N ILE A 62 22.74 -25.78 -4.46
CA ILE A 62 23.66 -24.68 -4.78
C ILE A 62 24.62 -24.45 -3.63
N ARG A 63 24.12 -24.35 -2.40
CA ARG A 63 24.92 -24.15 -1.19
C ARG A 63 25.97 -25.26 -1.01
N ASP A 64 25.58 -26.49 -1.28
CA ASP A 64 26.44 -27.68 -1.15
C ASP A 64 27.38 -27.86 -2.36
N GLY A 65 27.41 -26.90 -3.30
CA GLY A 65 28.33 -26.89 -4.45
C GLY A 65 27.98 -27.86 -5.59
N LYS A 66 26.80 -28.50 -5.53
CA LYS A 66 26.32 -29.46 -6.54
C LYS A 66 25.76 -28.76 -7.79
N ALA A 67 25.19 -27.58 -7.63
CA ALA A 67 24.78 -26.69 -8.71
C ALA A 67 25.43 -25.32 -8.56
N ASP A 68 25.60 -24.59 -9.67
CA ASP A 68 26.17 -23.24 -9.66
C ASP A 68 25.08 -22.18 -9.50
N ARG A 69 23.90 -22.42 -10.09
CA ARG A 69 22.75 -21.52 -10.05
C ARG A 69 21.42 -22.26 -10.04
N GLY A 70 20.33 -21.57 -9.72
CA GLY A 70 18.97 -22.12 -9.73
C GLY A 70 17.96 -21.27 -10.51
N LEU A 71 17.07 -21.91 -11.26
CA LEU A 71 15.93 -21.25 -11.93
C LEU A 71 14.62 -21.82 -11.36
N PHE A 72 13.97 -21.04 -10.49
CA PHE A 72 12.79 -21.51 -9.75
C PHE A 72 11.51 -20.86 -10.28
N ILE A 73 10.44 -21.63 -10.42
CA ILE A 73 9.20 -21.15 -11.02
C ILE A 73 8.03 -21.44 -10.09
N CYS A 74 7.20 -20.45 -9.82
CA CYS A 74 5.87 -20.69 -9.24
C CYS A 74 4.84 -19.77 -9.89
N GLY A 75 3.64 -19.65 -9.33
CA GLY A 75 2.61 -18.74 -9.84
C GLY A 75 3.12 -17.30 -10.05
N THR A 76 3.77 -16.71 -9.04
CA THR A 76 4.27 -15.32 -9.07
C THR A 76 5.80 -15.20 -9.04
N GLY A 77 6.52 -16.29 -8.75
CA GLY A 77 7.95 -16.31 -8.48
C GLY A 77 8.34 -15.86 -7.06
N LEU A 78 7.43 -15.20 -6.33
CA LEU A 78 7.71 -14.62 -5.02
C LEU A 78 7.95 -15.67 -3.93
N GLY A 79 7.07 -16.67 -3.82
CA GLY A 79 7.14 -17.67 -2.75
C GLY A 79 8.43 -18.49 -2.79
N VAL A 80 8.84 -18.92 -3.99
CA VAL A 80 10.09 -19.67 -4.18
C VAL A 80 11.32 -18.80 -3.91
N ALA A 81 11.31 -17.51 -4.29
CA ALA A 81 12.40 -16.59 -3.99
C ALA A 81 12.55 -16.36 -2.48
N ILE A 82 11.45 -16.10 -1.77
CA ILE A 82 11.46 -15.91 -0.32
C ILE A 82 12.01 -17.16 0.39
N SER A 83 11.55 -18.34 -0.03
CA SER A 83 11.96 -19.61 0.57
C SER A 83 13.43 -19.93 0.32
N ALA A 84 13.93 -19.70 -0.89
CA ALA A 84 15.33 -19.92 -1.25
C ALA A 84 16.27 -19.01 -0.46
N ASN A 85 15.91 -17.74 -0.25
CA ASN A 85 16.68 -16.79 0.57
C ASN A 85 16.76 -17.17 2.06
N LYS A 86 15.96 -18.14 2.53
CA LYS A 86 16.08 -18.65 3.91
C LYS A 86 17.17 -19.70 4.07
N VAL A 87 17.81 -20.14 2.98
CA VAL A 87 18.97 -21.04 3.03
C VAL A 87 20.23 -20.19 3.14
N PRO A 88 21.03 -20.31 4.23
CA PRO A 88 22.22 -19.50 4.42
C PRO A 88 23.18 -19.59 3.23
N GLY A 89 23.66 -18.44 2.77
CA GLY A 89 24.57 -18.28 1.65
C GLY A 89 23.89 -18.20 0.27
N ILE A 90 22.56 -18.33 0.21
CA ILE A 90 21.78 -18.25 -1.03
C ILE A 90 21.11 -16.90 -1.16
N ARG A 91 21.29 -16.28 -2.33
CA ARG A 91 20.61 -15.04 -2.74
C ARG A 91 19.71 -15.37 -3.91
N ALA A 92 18.42 -15.14 -3.72
CA ALA A 92 17.37 -15.42 -4.70
C ALA A 92 16.57 -14.17 -5.04
N VAL A 93 16.22 -13.99 -6.30
CA VAL A 93 15.42 -12.83 -6.75
C VAL A 93 14.32 -13.24 -7.70
N THR A 94 13.20 -12.51 -7.67
CA THR A 94 12.21 -12.55 -8.75
C THR A 94 12.50 -11.39 -9.68
N ALA A 95 12.83 -11.67 -10.95
CA ALA A 95 13.11 -10.65 -11.95
C ALA A 95 12.39 -10.98 -13.25
N HIS A 96 11.59 -10.03 -13.76
CA HIS A 96 10.69 -10.21 -14.90
C HIS A 96 11.02 -9.28 -16.09
N ASP A 97 12.20 -8.67 -16.06
CA ASP A 97 12.73 -7.80 -17.10
C ASP A 97 14.25 -7.98 -17.24
N SER A 98 14.81 -7.64 -18.41
CA SER A 98 16.23 -7.86 -18.73
C SER A 98 17.17 -7.09 -17.81
N PHE A 99 16.79 -5.87 -17.39
CA PHE A 99 17.64 -5.05 -16.54
C PHE A 99 17.77 -5.68 -15.16
N SER A 100 16.66 -6.04 -14.52
CA SER A 100 16.68 -6.71 -13.22
C SER A 100 17.40 -8.07 -13.28
N VAL A 101 17.26 -8.82 -14.38
CA VAL A 101 17.98 -10.08 -14.60
C VAL A 101 19.49 -9.85 -14.68
N GLU A 102 19.95 -8.84 -15.40
CA GLU A 102 21.36 -8.45 -15.44
C GLU A 102 21.87 -8.06 -14.04
N ARG A 103 21.15 -7.16 -13.36
CA ARG A 103 21.55 -6.67 -12.02
C ARG A 103 21.53 -7.77 -10.97
N SER A 104 20.68 -8.78 -11.10
CA SER A 104 20.67 -9.94 -10.22
C SER A 104 22.04 -10.60 -10.10
N ILE A 105 22.78 -10.68 -11.22
CA ILE A 105 24.14 -11.21 -11.22
C ILE A 105 25.14 -10.10 -10.93
N LEU A 106 25.16 -9.03 -11.74
CA LEU A 106 26.25 -8.05 -11.70
C LEU A 106 26.27 -7.16 -10.44
N SER A 107 25.16 -7.10 -9.70
CA SER A 107 25.08 -6.37 -8.42
C SER A 107 24.94 -7.27 -7.22
N ASN A 108 24.08 -8.29 -7.31
CA ASN A 108 23.66 -9.04 -6.14
C ASN A 108 24.34 -10.40 -6.01
N ASP A 109 25.09 -10.83 -7.02
CA ASP A 109 25.64 -12.18 -7.10
C ASP A 109 24.58 -13.24 -6.75
N ALA A 110 23.36 -13.07 -7.27
CA ALA A 110 22.21 -13.90 -6.94
C ALA A 110 22.30 -15.23 -7.68
N GLN A 111 22.46 -16.31 -6.93
CA GLN A 111 22.57 -17.64 -7.52
C GLN A 111 21.22 -18.15 -8.02
N VAL A 112 20.11 -17.65 -7.48
CA VAL A 112 18.76 -18.12 -7.81
C VAL A 112 17.96 -17.01 -8.50
N LEU A 113 17.45 -17.32 -9.70
CA LEU A 113 16.49 -16.51 -10.43
C LEU A 113 15.11 -17.16 -10.34
N CYS A 114 14.08 -16.37 -10.08
CA CYS A 114 12.71 -16.83 -9.93
C CYS A 114 11.76 -16.20 -10.96
N PHE A 115 10.90 -17.01 -11.56
CA PHE A 115 9.86 -16.56 -12.49
C PHE A 115 8.45 -16.86 -11.99
N GLY A 116 7.51 -15.99 -12.39
CA GLY A 116 6.09 -16.14 -12.13
C GLY A 116 5.37 -16.57 -13.40
N GLN A 117 4.98 -17.84 -13.50
CA GLN A 117 4.30 -18.36 -14.69
C GLN A 117 2.96 -17.64 -14.97
N ARG A 118 2.28 -17.14 -13.93
CA ARG A 118 1.02 -16.38 -14.08
C ARG A 118 1.27 -14.88 -14.36
N VAL A 119 2.53 -14.45 -14.41
CA VAL A 119 2.91 -13.04 -14.49
C VAL A 119 3.57 -12.70 -15.82
N ILE A 120 4.50 -13.53 -16.28
CA ILE A 120 5.22 -13.30 -17.55
C ILE A 120 4.90 -14.36 -18.60
N GLY A 121 4.92 -13.96 -19.87
CA GLY A 121 4.78 -14.89 -21.00
C GLY A 121 6.02 -15.77 -21.23
N ILE A 122 5.82 -16.95 -21.81
CA ILE A 122 6.86 -18.00 -21.91
C ILE A 122 8.06 -17.58 -22.79
N GLU A 123 7.81 -16.83 -23.88
CA GLU A 123 8.90 -16.38 -24.75
C GLU A 123 9.77 -15.33 -24.08
N LEU A 124 9.19 -14.45 -23.26
CA LEU A 124 9.95 -13.53 -22.41
C LEU A 124 10.76 -14.31 -21.38
N ALA A 125 10.16 -15.29 -20.70
CA ALA A 125 10.87 -16.13 -19.73
C ALA A 125 12.10 -16.85 -20.35
N LYS A 126 11.96 -17.40 -21.56
CA LYS A 126 13.06 -18.02 -22.31
C LYS A 126 14.18 -17.04 -22.64
N ARG A 127 13.83 -15.83 -23.08
CA ARG A 127 14.79 -14.76 -23.37
C ARG A 127 15.56 -14.37 -22.11
N LEU A 128 14.86 -14.10 -21.02
CA LEU A 128 15.45 -13.71 -19.74
C LEU A 128 16.38 -14.81 -19.18
N ALA A 129 15.95 -16.07 -19.20
CA ALA A 129 16.80 -17.19 -18.78
C ALA A 129 18.07 -17.32 -19.63
N SER A 130 17.96 -17.08 -20.94
CA SER A 130 19.10 -17.14 -21.87
C SER A 130 20.08 -15.98 -21.67
N GLU A 131 19.59 -14.77 -21.38
CA GLU A 131 20.41 -13.62 -21.04
C GLU A 131 21.14 -13.85 -19.70
N TRP A 132 20.41 -14.32 -18.69
CA TRP A 132 20.92 -14.55 -17.34
C TRP A 132 22.16 -15.44 -17.26
N VAL A 133 22.21 -16.53 -18.05
CA VAL A 133 23.34 -17.47 -18.07
C VAL A 133 24.61 -16.90 -18.72
N THR A 134 24.54 -15.73 -19.35
CA THR A 134 25.71 -15.04 -19.93
C THR A 134 26.46 -14.19 -18.91
N TYR A 135 25.76 -13.64 -17.91
CA TYR A 135 26.37 -12.72 -16.94
C TYR A 135 27.25 -13.46 -15.92
N ARG A 136 28.33 -12.81 -15.46
CA ARG A 136 29.22 -13.31 -14.40
C ARG A 136 29.50 -12.19 -13.40
N PHE A 137 29.37 -12.48 -12.12
CA PHE A 137 29.65 -11.49 -11.07
C PHE A 137 31.15 -11.22 -10.95
N ASP A 138 31.52 -9.96 -10.79
CA ASP A 138 32.89 -9.55 -10.48
C ASP A 138 33.05 -9.31 -8.97
N PRO A 139 33.80 -10.17 -8.25
CA PRO A 139 34.03 -10.02 -6.82
C PRO A 139 34.88 -8.79 -6.45
N LYS A 140 35.45 -8.08 -7.43
CA LYS A 140 36.19 -6.83 -7.24
C LYS A 140 35.36 -5.57 -7.55
N SER A 141 34.09 -5.75 -7.94
CA SER A 141 33.21 -4.64 -8.29
C SER A 141 32.79 -3.81 -7.07
N ALA A 142 32.30 -2.58 -7.31
CA ALA A 142 31.71 -1.73 -6.27
C ALA A 142 30.46 -2.35 -5.61
N SER A 143 29.88 -3.38 -6.19
CA SER A 143 28.75 -4.12 -5.62
C SER A 143 29.19 -5.16 -4.60
N ALA A 144 30.43 -5.67 -4.67
CA ALA A 144 30.93 -6.73 -3.81
C ALA A 144 30.89 -6.39 -2.30
N PRO A 145 31.23 -5.17 -1.84
CA PRO A 145 31.07 -4.81 -0.44
C PRO A 145 29.61 -4.86 0.04
N LYS A 146 28.65 -4.54 -0.84
CA LYS A 146 27.21 -4.62 -0.52
C LYS A 146 26.75 -6.07 -0.38
N VAL A 147 27.23 -6.94 -1.26
CA VAL A 147 27.02 -8.40 -1.14
C VAL A 147 27.68 -8.94 0.12
N GLN A 148 28.86 -8.43 0.49
CA GLN A 148 29.54 -8.84 1.71
C GLN A 148 28.74 -8.45 2.96
N ALA A 149 28.15 -7.24 3.01
CA ALA A 149 27.28 -6.85 4.11
C ALA A 149 26.08 -7.80 4.29
N ILE A 150 25.50 -8.31 3.19
CA ILE A 150 24.44 -9.35 3.26
C ILE A 150 24.98 -10.62 3.96
N LYS A 151 26.16 -11.08 3.55
CA LYS A 151 26.81 -12.26 4.14
C LYS A 151 27.16 -12.05 5.62
N ASP A 152 27.56 -10.84 6.01
CA ASP A 152 27.89 -10.50 7.38
C ASP A 152 26.64 -10.60 8.28
N TYR A 153 25.49 -10.09 7.83
CA TYR A 153 24.21 -10.30 8.53
C TYR A 153 23.82 -11.77 8.63
N GLU A 154 24.03 -12.57 7.58
CA GLU A 154 23.77 -14.01 7.63
C GLU A 154 24.65 -14.73 8.69
N ALA A 155 25.91 -14.31 8.83
CA ALA A 155 26.85 -14.91 9.76
C ALA A 155 26.46 -14.73 11.24
N GLU A 156 25.80 -13.62 11.58
CA GLU A 156 25.29 -13.34 12.93
C GLU A 156 24.35 -14.46 13.43
N PHE A 157 23.54 -15.03 12.54
CA PHE A 157 22.59 -16.09 12.88
C PHE A 157 23.22 -17.50 12.87
N ALA A 158 24.36 -17.69 12.20
CA ALA A 158 25.10 -18.96 12.19
C ALA A 158 25.91 -19.17 13.50
N ALA A 159 26.46 -18.10 14.08
CA ALA A 159 27.26 -18.16 15.31
C ALA A 159 26.46 -18.61 16.55
N GLY A 160 25.13 -18.42 16.56
CA GLY A 160 24.26 -18.84 17.65
C GLY A 160 23.96 -20.36 17.71
N HIS A 161 24.29 -21.13 16.66
CA HIS A 161 23.95 -22.56 16.57
C HIS A 161 25.10 -23.54 16.90
N ASN A 162 26.33 -23.06 17.09
CA ASN A 162 27.53 -23.89 17.31
C ASN A 162 27.99 -23.97 18.78
N MET A 163 27.05 -24.11 19.73
CA MET A 163 27.34 -24.28 21.17
C MET A 163 27.15 -25.72 21.69
N ASN A 164 27.10 -26.74 20.81
CA ASN A 164 26.69 -28.10 21.21
C ASN A 164 27.73 -29.24 21.05
N HIS A 165 29.01 -28.97 20.79
CA HIS A 165 30.03 -30.05 20.83
C HIS A 165 31.39 -29.57 21.31
N ARG A 166 31.69 -29.73 22.62
CA ARG A 166 33.06 -29.84 23.17
C ARG A 166 33.08 -30.78 24.39
N THR A 167 34.19 -31.50 24.54
CA THR A 167 34.44 -32.68 25.36
C THR A 167 34.68 -32.39 26.85
N GLU A 168 34.54 -33.42 27.70
CA GLU A 168 34.51 -33.43 29.17
C GLU A 168 35.67 -32.73 29.93
N THR A 169 36.74 -32.31 29.28
CA THR A 169 37.92 -31.73 29.96
C THR A 169 37.82 -30.23 30.27
N ASP A 170 36.81 -29.52 29.75
CA ASP A 170 36.66 -28.06 29.96
C ASP A 170 35.77 -27.70 31.19
N LEU A 171 35.28 -28.70 31.94
CA LEU A 171 34.28 -28.53 33.01
C LEU A 171 34.82 -27.93 34.33
N GLU A 172 36.13 -27.90 34.54
CA GLU A 172 36.74 -27.35 35.77
C GLU A 172 37.03 -25.84 35.65
N GLU A 173 37.33 -25.34 34.46
CA GLU A 173 37.66 -23.91 34.25
C GLU A 173 36.39 -23.03 34.20
N VAL A 174 35.27 -23.58 33.72
CA VAL A 174 33.97 -22.91 33.66
C VAL A 174 33.38 -22.64 35.05
N LYS A 175 33.65 -23.50 36.06
CA LYS A 175 33.13 -23.32 37.43
C LYS A 175 33.63 -22.03 38.09
N ARG A 176 34.84 -21.57 37.76
CA ARG A 176 35.39 -20.31 38.29
C ARG A 176 34.78 -19.08 37.64
N HIS A 177 34.42 -19.15 36.36
CA HIS A 177 33.87 -18.01 35.63
C HIS A 177 32.36 -17.80 35.84
N THR A 178 31.66 -18.82 36.37
CA THR A 178 30.20 -18.81 36.58
C THR A 178 29.76 -18.03 37.84
N LEU A 179 30.68 -17.69 38.75
CA LEU A 179 30.35 -16.96 39.99
C LEU A 179 30.45 -15.42 39.90
N LEU A 180 30.77 -14.85 38.72
CA LEU A 180 30.87 -13.40 38.49
C LEU A 180 29.95 -12.90 37.35
N ARG A 181 28.75 -13.48 37.21
CA ARG A 181 27.66 -12.89 36.40
C ARG A 181 26.43 -12.63 37.26
N ARG A 182 26.63 -11.81 38.29
CA ARG A 182 25.56 -11.28 39.15
C ARG A 182 25.21 -9.87 38.68
N ALA A 183 24.35 -9.77 37.65
CA ALA A 183 23.41 -8.69 37.34
C ALA A 183 22.74 -8.95 35.97
N PHE A 184 21.89 -9.97 35.89
CA PHE A 184 21.01 -10.18 34.74
C PHE A 184 19.75 -9.33 34.93
N VAL A 185 19.65 -8.19 34.24
CA VAL A 185 18.36 -7.50 34.02
C VAL A 185 17.74 -8.13 32.76
N PRO A 186 16.50 -8.65 32.81
CA PRO A 186 15.92 -9.39 31.69
C PRO A 186 15.65 -8.47 30.48
N SER A 187 15.84 -9.00 29.27
CA SER A 187 15.65 -8.32 27.97
C SER A 187 14.33 -7.55 27.81
N ALA A 188 13.28 -7.92 28.54
CA ALA A 188 12.01 -7.20 28.56
C ALA A 188 12.10 -5.85 29.29
N ALA A 189 12.76 -5.79 30.46
CA ALA A 189 12.88 -4.54 31.22
C ALA A 189 13.64 -3.47 30.44
N MET A 190 14.72 -3.88 29.75
CA MET A 190 15.48 -3.00 28.87
C MET A 190 14.62 -2.46 27.70
N SER A 191 13.70 -3.25 27.15
CA SER A 191 12.79 -2.77 26.08
C SER A 191 11.82 -1.68 26.57
N PHE A 192 11.35 -1.77 27.81
CA PHE A 192 10.50 -0.73 28.39
C PHE A 192 11.28 0.53 28.77
N GLU A 193 12.53 0.41 29.21
CA GLU A 193 13.41 1.56 29.41
C GLU A 193 13.66 2.33 28.11
N LEU A 194 13.89 1.63 27.00
CA LEU A 194 14.04 2.24 25.68
C LEU A 194 12.76 2.96 25.26
N LYS A 195 11.58 2.36 25.50
CA LYS A 195 10.29 3.01 25.27
C LYS A 195 10.15 4.29 26.11
N GLU A 196 10.53 4.28 27.39
CA GLU A 196 10.44 5.49 28.22
C GLU A 196 11.40 6.60 27.77
N ARG A 197 12.61 6.26 27.29
CA ARG A 197 13.50 7.24 26.64
C ARG A 197 12.89 7.82 25.37
N GLY A 198 12.27 6.97 24.54
CA GLY A 198 11.50 7.42 23.38
C GLY A 198 10.34 8.35 23.75
N ASN A 199 9.61 8.03 24.83
CA ASN A 199 8.54 8.88 25.35
C ASN A 199 9.05 10.26 25.81
N GLN A 200 10.24 10.31 26.41
CA GLN A 200 10.87 11.55 26.84
C GLN A 200 11.24 12.43 25.63
N LEU A 201 11.95 11.88 24.66
CA LEU A 201 12.32 12.61 23.43
C LEU A 201 11.09 13.08 22.65
N PHE A 202 10.03 12.26 22.61
CA PHE A 202 8.76 12.64 22.01
C PHE A 202 8.14 13.88 22.70
N LYS A 203 8.22 13.98 24.03
CA LYS A 203 7.76 15.15 24.79
C LYS A 203 8.64 16.37 24.56
N GLU A 204 9.94 16.16 24.37
CA GLU A 204 10.92 17.21 24.06
C GLU A 204 10.80 17.71 22.61
N GLY A 205 10.04 17.01 21.76
CA GLY A 205 9.82 17.36 20.35
C GLY A 205 10.84 16.75 19.39
N ASP A 206 11.79 15.95 19.89
CA ASP A 206 12.72 15.19 19.05
C ASP A 206 12.06 13.88 18.59
N TYR A 207 11.31 13.98 17.48
CA TYR A 207 10.61 12.83 16.92
C TYR A 207 11.55 11.84 16.22
N ASN A 208 12.67 12.28 15.64
CA ASN A 208 13.62 11.39 14.99
C ASN A 208 14.36 10.52 16.02
N GLY A 209 14.83 11.14 17.11
CA GLY A 209 15.43 10.40 18.22
C GLY A 209 14.42 9.45 18.87
N ALA A 210 13.18 9.90 19.09
CA ALA A 210 12.13 9.04 19.63
C ALA A 210 11.86 7.80 18.75
N GLU A 211 11.81 7.96 17.42
CA GLU A 211 11.64 6.84 16.48
C GLU A 211 12.75 5.80 16.61
N GLU A 212 14.00 6.24 16.76
CA GLU A 212 15.15 5.35 16.91
C GLU A 212 15.00 4.49 18.18
N PHE A 213 14.69 5.12 19.32
CA PHE A 213 14.51 4.40 20.58
C PHE A 213 13.33 3.43 20.56
N TYR A 214 12.19 3.79 19.94
CA TYR A 214 11.10 2.83 19.75
C TYR A 214 11.49 1.67 18.84
N SER A 215 12.27 1.94 17.79
CA SER A 215 12.78 0.89 16.89
C SER A 215 13.72 -0.07 17.63
N GLN A 216 14.60 0.45 18.48
CA GLN A 216 15.44 -0.37 19.36
C GLN A 216 14.59 -1.19 20.36
N ALA A 217 13.54 -0.60 20.93
CA ALA A 217 12.61 -1.33 21.82
C ALA A 217 11.92 -2.49 21.09
N ILE A 218 11.48 -2.27 19.84
CA ILE A 218 10.88 -3.31 18.99
C ILE A 218 11.87 -4.43 18.69
N LEU A 219 13.13 -4.11 18.37
CA LEU A 219 14.17 -5.13 18.15
C LEU A 219 14.38 -6.02 19.38
N LYS A 220 14.25 -5.47 20.59
CA LYS A 220 14.41 -6.23 21.85
C LYS A 220 13.17 -7.05 22.21
N ASN A 221 11.97 -6.54 21.92
CA ASN A 221 10.73 -7.26 22.16
C ASN A 221 9.69 -6.93 21.06
N PRO A 222 9.68 -7.70 19.96
CA PRO A 222 8.80 -7.45 18.81
C PRO A 222 7.32 -7.79 19.03
N ARG A 223 6.96 -8.37 20.17
CA ARG A 223 5.58 -8.79 20.47
C ARG A 223 4.80 -7.77 21.28
N GLU A 224 5.45 -6.71 21.73
CA GLU A 224 4.82 -5.67 22.54
C GLU A 224 4.16 -4.62 21.63
N PRO A 225 2.81 -4.52 21.59
CA PRO A 225 2.12 -3.65 20.63
C PRO A 225 2.27 -2.15 20.94
N THR A 226 2.56 -1.79 22.19
CA THR A 226 2.67 -0.37 22.60
C THR A 226 3.83 0.33 21.91
N PHE A 227 4.92 -0.38 21.59
CA PHE A 227 6.08 0.19 20.91
C PHE A 227 5.74 0.61 19.47
N PHE A 228 5.03 -0.23 18.74
CA PHE A 228 4.52 0.09 17.40
C PHE A 228 3.53 1.24 17.44
N THR A 229 2.63 1.26 18.44
CA THR A 229 1.64 2.34 18.57
C THR A 229 2.30 3.70 18.85
N ASN A 230 3.34 3.74 19.68
CA ASN A 230 4.09 4.97 19.96
C ASN A 230 4.96 5.40 18.77
N ARG A 231 5.59 4.46 18.08
CA ARG A 231 6.35 4.75 16.85
C ARG A 231 5.44 5.24 15.72
N ALA A 232 4.24 4.66 15.57
CA ALA A 232 3.23 5.12 14.62
C ALA A 232 2.85 6.59 14.88
N LEU A 233 2.56 6.97 16.13
CA LEU A 233 2.28 8.36 16.49
C LEU A 233 3.47 9.28 16.17
N THR A 234 4.69 8.84 16.43
CA THR A 234 5.92 9.59 16.14
C THR A 234 6.09 9.82 14.63
N ARG A 235 5.89 8.77 13.84
CA ARG A 235 5.91 8.83 12.37
C ARG A 235 4.79 9.68 11.79
N MET A 236 3.64 9.77 12.44
CA MET A 236 2.58 10.72 12.05
C MET A 236 3.05 12.17 12.21
N ARG A 237 3.81 12.49 13.26
CA ARG A 237 4.40 13.83 13.45
C ARG A 237 5.47 14.16 12.40
N LEU A 238 6.14 13.13 11.89
CA LEU A 238 7.13 13.23 10.81
C LEU A 238 6.51 13.10 9.40
N GLU A 239 5.17 12.99 9.30
CA GLU A 239 4.43 12.78 8.04
C GLU A 239 4.87 11.55 7.23
N GLN A 240 5.45 10.54 7.90
CA GLN A 240 5.90 9.28 7.28
C GLN A 240 4.75 8.27 7.18
N TRP A 241 3.72 8.57 6.38
CA TRP A 241 2.45 7.84 6.36
C TRP A 241 2.59 6.34 6.08
N ALA A 242 3.50 5.92 5.20
CA ALA A 242 3.73 4.50 4.91
C ALA A 242 4.27 3.73 6.15
N GLY A 243 5.14 4.37 6.94
CA GLY A 243 5.65 3.80 8.18
C GLY A 243 4.56 3.74 9.27
N VAL A 244 3.69 4.74 9.32
CA VAL A 244 2.50 4.74 10.21
C VAL A 244 1.58 3.58 9.86
N GLU A 245 1.27 3.36 8.57
CA GLU A 245 0.41 2.26 8.12
C GLU A 245 0.99 0.91 8.59
N HIS A 246 2.28 0.67 8.36
CA HIS A 246 2.94 -0.57 8.76
C HIS A 246 2.87 -0.81 10.27
N ASP A 247 3.22 0.18 11.07
CA ASP A 247 3.22 0.07 12.53
C ASP A 247 1.81 -0.08 13.09
N ALA A 248 0.84 0.66 12.55
CA ALA A 248 -0.54 0.60 12.97
C ALA A 248 -1.17 -0.76 12.68
N ARG A 249 -0.95 -1.34 11.48
CA ARG A 249 -1.40 -2.70 11.14
C ARG A 249 -0.78 -3.74 12.05
N THR A 250 0.54 -3.67 12.26
CA THR A 250 1.26 -4.59 13.16
C THR A 250 0.73 -4.50 14.59
N ALA A 251 0.49 -3.30 15.10
CA ALA A 251 -0.09 -3.11 16.43
C ALA A 251 -1.51 -3.69 16.55
N ILE A 252 -2.35 -3.53 15.51
CA ILE A 252 -3.71 -4.11 15.46
C ILE A 252 -3.64 -5.63 15.51
N ASP A 253 -2.74 -6.24 14.74
CA ASP A 253 -2.55 -7.69 14.70
C ASP A 253 -2.08 -8.23 16.06
N LEU A 254 -1.15 -7.53 16.73
CA LEU A 254 -0.63 -7.91 18.04
C LEU A 254 -1.66 -7.71 19.18
N TYR A 255 -2.44 -6.63 19.17
CA TYR A 255 -3.54 -6.43 20.13
C TYR A 255 -4.72 -7.37 19.90
N GLY A 256 -4.88 -7.83 18.66
CA GLY A 256 -6.05 -8.56 18.17
C GLY A 256 -7.12 -7.62 17.57
N PRO A 257 -7.72 -7.97 16.42
CA PRO A 257 -8.62 -7.11 15.64
C PRO A 257 -10.00 -6.89 16.28
N LYS A 258 -10.27 -7.39 17.48
CA LYS A 258 -11.49 -7.08 18.25
C LYS A 258 -11.19 -6.45 19.61
N SER A 259 -9.92 -6.27 19.95
CA SER A 259 -9.52 -5.72 21.23
C SER A 259 -9.79 -4.21 21.28
N PRO A 260 -10.44 -3.69 22.33
CA PRO A 260 -10.59 -2.24 22.53
C PRO A 260 -9.24 -1.50 22.56
N ASN A 261 -8.17 -2.18 22.95
CA ASN A 261 -6.82 -1.60 22.99
C ASN A 261 -6.29 -1.24 21.58
N SER A 262 -6.81 -1.89 20.53
CA SER A 262 -6.42 -1.61 19.14
C SER A 262 -7.06 -0.34 18.55
N LEU A 263 -8.04 0.28 19.23
CA LEU A 263 -8.78 1.44 18.71
C LEU A 263 -7.86 2.62 18.37
N LYS A 264 -6.84 2.86 19.20
CA LYS A 264 -5.85 3.92 18.96
C LYS A 264 -5.03 3.63 17.69
N SER A 265 -4.61 2.39 17.50
CA SER A 265 -3.88 1.95 16.30
C SER A 265 -4.76 2.01 15.05
N ARG A 266 -6.05 1.66 15.13
CA ARG A 266 -7.00 1.81 14.00
C ARG A 266 -7.22 3.27 13.62
N TYR A 267 -7.32 4.16 14.60
CA TYR A 267 -7.36 5.60 14.34
C TYR A 267 -6.11 6.06 13.58
N TYR A 268 -4.91 5.64 14.00
CA TYR A 268 -3.66 5.96 13.29
C TYR A 268 -3.60 5.36 11.88
N LEU A 269 -4.09 4.13 11.70
CA LEU A 269 -4.21 3.51 10.39
C LEU A 269 -5.12 4.32 9.46
N ALA A 270 -6.30 4.73 9.95
CA ALA A 270 -7.22 5.54 9.16
C ALA A 270 -6.60 6.89 8.76
N GLN A 271 -5.88 7.56 9.68
CA GLN A 271 -5.15 8.80 9.37
C GLN A 271 -4.04 8.58 8.34
N ALA A 272 -3.28 7.48 8.46
CA ALA A 272 -2.24 7.13 7.49
C ALA A 272 -2.83 6.88 6.09
N LEU A 273 -3.95 6.17 6.00
CA LEU A 273 -4.62 5.89 4.73
C LEU A 273 -5.15 7.17 4.06
N LEU A 274 -5.64 8.14 4.84
CA LEU A 274 -5.97 9.48 4.31
C LEU A 274 -4.73 10.21 3.81
N GLY A 275 -3.62 10.17 4.55
CA GLY A 275 -2.34 10.75 4.13
C GLY A 275 -1.78 10.13 2.84
N LEU A 276 -2.03 8.82 2.64
CA LEU A 276 -1.64 8.05 1.45
C LEU A 276 -2.63 8.16 0.28
N GLN A 277 -3.63 9.05 0.36
CA GLN A 277 -4.66 9.22 -0.68
C GLN A 277 -5.46 7.93 -0.97
N ARG A 278 -5.71 7.11 0.06
CA ARG A 278 -6.54 5.89 0.02
C ARG A 278 -7.82 6.07 0.86
N PRO A 279 -8.71 7.02 0.51
CA PRO A 279 -9.79 7.45 1.40
C PRO A 279 -10.91 6.41 1.56
N GLN A 280 -11.11 5.51 0.58
CA GLN A 280 -12.07 4.41 0.68
C GLN A 280 -11.67 3.42 1.80
N GLU A 281 -10.42 2.97 1.79
CA GLU A 281 -9.90 2.08 2.84
C GLU A 281 -9.87 2.79 4.21
N ALA A 282 -9.53 4.09 4.23
CA ALA A 282 -9.57 4.88 5.45
C ALA A 282 -10.99 4.92 6.04
N TYR A 283 -12.01 5.12 5.20
CA TYR A 283 -13.41 5.12 5.61
C TYR A 283 -13.82 3.79 6.24
N GLU A 284 -13.49 2.66 5.60
CA GLU A 284 -13.82 1.32 6.08
C GLU A 284 -13.19 1.02 7.45
N VAL A 285 -11.91 1.36 7.63
CA VAL A 285 -11.23 1.21 8.92
C VAL A 285 -11.83 2.16 9.97
N ALA A 286 -12.10 3.40 9.61
CA ALA A 286 -12.60 4.42 10.53
C ALA A 286 -14.02 4.12 11.01
N ILE A 287 -14.93 3.68 10.13
CA ILE A 287 -16.32 3.40 10.50
C ILE A 287 -16.43 2.16 11.40
N ASP A 288 -15.64 1.11 11.14
CA ASP A 288 -15.56 -0.06 12.02
C ASP A 288 -15.00 0.33 13.39
N ALA A 289 -13.89 1.07 13.41
CA ALA A 289 -13.28 1.55 14.64
C ALA A 289 -14.21 2.47 15.44
N TYR A 290 -14.96 3.35 14.78
CA TYR A 290 -15.95 4.23 15.41
C TYR A 290 -17.06 3.43 16.09
N ARG A 291 -17.63 2.42 15.42
CA ARG A 291 -18.66 1.56 16.01
C ARG A 291 -18.13 0.81 17.24
N ALA A 292 -16.91 0.28 17.14
CA ALA A 292 -16.25 -0.39 18.26
C ALA A 292 -15.92 0.58 19.42
N SER A 293 -15.57 1.84 19.11
CA SER A 293 -15.25 2.85 20.12
C SER A 293 -16.47 3.30 20.92
N LEU A 294 -17.64 3.39 20.28
CA LEU A 294 -18.91 3.67 20.95
C LEU A 294 -19.26 2.57 21.98
N ALA A 295 -19.12 1.30 21.59
CA ALA A 295 -19.38 0.17 22.47
C ALA A 295 -18.41 0.14 23.68
N ALA A 296 -17.15 0.52 23.45
CA ALA A 296 -16.11 0.58 24.48
C ALA A 296 -16.09 1.89 25.29
N LYS A 297 -16.96 2.86 24.98
CA LYS A 297 -16.95 4.24 25.54
C LYS A 297 -15.55 4.87 25.50
N SER A 298 -14.85 4.70 24.37
CA SER A 298 -13.48 5.17 24.21
C SER A 298 -13.42 6.67 23.93
N VAL A 299 -12.40 7.33 24.49
CA VAL A 299 -12.05 8.74 24.20
C VAL A 299 -11.78 8.98 22.71
N GLN A 300 -11.41 7.94 21.95
CA GLN A 300 -11.16 8.06 20.51
C GLN A 300 -12.41 8.24 19.65
N SER A 301 -13.62 8.11 20.22
CA SER A 301 -14.87 8.16 19.45
C SER A 301 -15.04 9.46 18.67
N GLU A 302 -14.68 10.60 19.28
CA GLU A 302 -14.74 11.89 18.60
C GLU A 302 -13.77 11.97 17.40
N ASN A 303 -12.50 11.62 17.64
CA ASN A 303 -11.47 11.63 16.61
C ASN A 303 -11.83 10.71 15.44
N LEU A 304 -12.40 9.54 15.74
CA LEU A 304 -12.85 8.58 14.73
C LEU A 304 -14.03 9.11 13.93
N SER A 305 -15.03 9.75 14.57
CA SER A 305 -16.15 10.36 13.84
C SER A 305 -15.68 11.44 12.86
N LYS A 306 -14.81 12.35 13.32
CA LYS A 306 -14.18 13.36 12.45
C LYS A 306 -13.38 12.72 11.30
N THR A 307 -12.69 11.62 11.57
CA THR A 307 -11.96 10.87 10.54
C THR A 307 -12.89 10.25 9.50
N VAL A 308 -14.05 9.72 9.91
CA VAL A 308 -15.05 9.18 9.00
C VAL A 308 -15.59 10.27 8.06
N LEU A 309 -15.93 11.45 8.61
CA LEU A 309 -16.39 12.59 7.81
C LEU A 309 -15.32 13.03 6.80
N ARG A 310 -14.07 13.21 7.26
CA ARG A 310 -12.94 13.56 6.38
C ARG A 310 -12.69 12.52 5.29
N ALA A 311 -12.86 11.24 5.59
CA ALA A 311 -12.75 10.17 4.59
C ALA A 311 -13.85 10.27 3.53
N LYS A 312 -15.11 10.50 3.94
CA LYS A 312 -16.22 10.73 2.99
C LYS A 312 -15.98 11.94 2.11
N GLN A 313 -15.49 13.04 2.69
CA GLN A 313 -15.12 14.24 1.95
C GLN A 313 -14.06 13.95 0.88
N GLN A 314 -12.96 13.26 1.24
CA GLN A 314 -11.92 12.90 0.27
C GLN A 314 -12.41 11.93 -0.81
N ILE A 315 -13.28 10.98 -0.48
CA ILE A 315 -13.91 10.09 -1.47
C ILE A 315 -14.71 10.91 -2.48
N TRP A 316 -15.52 11.85 -2.00
CA TRP A 316 -16.29 12.73 -2.86
C TRP A 316 -15.38 13.64 -3.70
N ALA A 317 -14.38 14.28 -3.09
CA ALA A 317 -13.44 15.16 -3.80
C ALA A 317 -12.66 14.42 -4.90
N ALA A 318 -12.26 13.17 -4.65
CA ALA A 318 -11.63 12.31 -5.64
C ALA A 318 -12.57 11.98 -6.81
N LYS A 319 -13.82 11.62 -6.52
CA LYS A 319 -14.85 11.38 -7.55
C LYS A 319 -15.15 12.64 -8.36
N GLU A 320 -15.26 13.78 -7.71
CA GLU A 320 -15.55 15.06 -8.35
C GLU A 320 -14.39 15.51 -9.24
N THR A 321 -13.15 15.35 -8.76
CA THR A 321 -11.95 15.60 -9.58
C THR A 321 -11.92 14.71 -10.82
N ALA A 322 -12.27 13.43 -10.69
CA ALA A 322 -12.35 12.51 -11.82
C ALA A 322 -13.44 12.93 -12.81
N ARG A 323 -14.63 13.29 -12.31
CA ARG A 323 -15.76 13.79 -13.12
C ARG A 323 -15.38 15.04 -13.92
N LEU A 324 -14.70 16.00 -13.30
CA LEU A 324 -14.26 17.23 -13.96
C LEU A 324 -13.19 16.98 -15.03
N ARG A 325 -12.30 16.01 -14.81
CA ARG A 325 -11.30 15.59 -15.82
C ARG A 325 -12.00 14.96 -17.03
N GLU A 326 -12.88 14.00 -16.80
CA GLU A 326 -13.64 13.32 -17.87
C GLU A 326 -14.49 14.32 -18.68
N MET A 327 -15.15 15.26 -17.98
CA MET A 327 -15.91 16.33 -18.63
C MET A 327 -15.03 17.23 -19.50
N SER A 328 -13.84 17.59 -19.00
CA SER A 328 -12.86 18.41 -19.72
C SER A 328 -12.29 17.69 -20.95
N GLU A 329 -12.01 16.39 -20.83
CA GLU A 329 -11.58 15.54 -21.95
C GLU A 329 -12.67 15.41 -23.02
N THR A 330 -13.92 15.25 -22.59
CA THR A 330 -15.08 15.18 -23.49
C THR A 330 -15.28 16.50 -24.23
N LEU A 331 -15.25 17.63 -23.51
CA LEU A 331 -15.35 18.96 -24.12
C LEU A 331 -14.27 19.16 -25.19
N ARG A 332 -13.01 18.85 -24.86
CA ARG A 332 -11.89 18.93 -25.80
C ARG A 332 -12.10 18.06 -27.03
N THR A 333 -12.64 16.85 -26.86
CA THR A 333 -12.94 15.94 -27.97
C THR A 333 -13.98 16.54 -28.91
N VAL A 334 -15.05 17.13 -28.37
CA VAL A 334 -16.09 17.78 -29.18
C VAL A 334 -15.56 19.01 -29.90
N GLU A 335 -14.73 19.83 -29.25
CA GLU A 335 -14.08 20.99 -29.89
C GLU A 335 -13.20 20.57 -31.08
N LEU A 336 -12.40 19.50 -30.92
CA LEU A 336 -11.58 18.95 -32.02
C LEU A 336 -12.42 18.41 -33.18
N LEU A 337 -13.61 17.85 -32.91
CA LEU A 337 -14.52 17.41 -33.96
C LEU A 337 -15.10 18.60 -34.74
N ILE A 338 -15.46 19.69 -34.05
CA ILE A 338 -15.94 20.92 -34.70
C ILE A 338 -14.84 21.52 -35.57
N GLU A 339 -13.59 21.55 -35.09
CA GLU A 339 -12.44 22.03 -35.85
C GLU A 339 -12.19 21.16 -37.09
N ALA A 340 -12.23 19.83 -36.94
CA ALA A 340 -12.07 18.90 -38.06
C ALA A 340 -13.21 19.00 -39.11
N ASP A 341 -14.44 19.27 -38.66
CA ASP A 341 -15.58 19.51 -39.56
C ASP A 341 -15.40 20.83 -40.33
N LEU A 342 -14.93 21.89 -39.66
CA LEU A 342 -14.59 23.15 -40.29
C LEU A 342 -13.49 22.98 -41.34
N ASP A 343 -12.40 22.29 -41.01
CA ASP A 343 -11.28 22.06 -41.92
C ASP A 343 -11.72 21.29 -43.17
N ARG A 344 -12.59 20.27 -43.01
CA ARG A 344 -13.18 19.54 -44.13
C ARG A 344 -14.04 20.45 -45.01
N ALA A 345 -14.92 21.24 -44.40
CA ALA A 345 -15.78 22.17 -45.14
C ALA A 345 -14.97 23.24 -45.89
N LEU A 346 -13.90 23.76 -45.28
CA LEU A 346 -12.99 24.72 -45.92
C LEU A 346 -12.20 24.09 -47.07
N ALA A 347 -11.75 22.84 -46.93
CA ALA A 347 -11.07 22.11 -48.00
C ALA A 347 -12.01 21.85 -49.19
N ASP A 348 -13.26 21.46 -48.93
CA ASP A 348 -14.28 21.26 -49.96
C ASP A 348 -14.60 22.58 -50.69
N LEU A 349 -14.73 23.69 -49.94
CA LEU A 349 -14.95 25.03 -50.48
C LEU A 349 -13.77 25.48 -51.36
N GLN A 350 -12.53 25.21 -50.92
CA GLN A 350 -11.33 25.48 -51.73
C GLN A 350 -11.35 24.67 -53.03
N ALA A 351 -11.72 23.39 -52.97
CA ALA A 351 -11.81 22.54 -54.14
C ALA A 351 -12.90 23.02 -55.13
N GLN A 352 -14.01 23.60 -54.66
CA GLN A 352 -15.04 24.21 -55.52
C GLN A 352 -14.51 25.45 -56.25
N LEU A 353 -13.74 26.30 -55.56
CA LEU A 353 -13.09 27.45 -56.16
C LEU A 353 -12.10 27.02 -57.26
N ASP A 354 -11.29 25.99 -56.99
CA ASP A 354 -10.30 25.47 -57.94
C ASP A 354 -10.97 24.87 -59.19
N ARG A 355 -12.18 24.30 -59.06
CA ARG A 355 -13.00 23.83 -60.19
C ARG A 355 -13.74 24.93 -60.93
N GLY A 356 -13.72 26.17 -60.43
CA GLY A 356 -14.43 27.31 -61.01
C GLY A 356 -15.95 27.28 -60.80
N GLU A 357 -16.44 26.49 -59.84
CA GLU A 357 -17.88 26.40 -59.49
C GLU A 357 -18.36 27.64 -58.75
N ILE A 358 -17.46 28.33 -58.03
CA ILE A 358 -17.70 29.55 -57.27
C ILE A 358 -16.68 30.64 -57.62
N GLY A 359 -17.11 31.90 -57.55
CA GLY A 359 -16.24 33.06 -57.75
C GLY A 359 -15.49 33.46 -56.48
N GLN A 360 -14.44 34.27 -56.61
CA GLN A 360 -13.57 34.66 -55.50
C GLN A 360 -14.30 35.44 -54.39
N THR A 361 -15.30 36.26 -54.74
CA THR A 361 -16.14 36.96 -53.75
C THR A 361 -16.99 35.99 -52.95
N GLY A 362 -17.64 35.01 -53.61
CA GLY A 362 -18.46 34.00 -52.95
C GLY A 362 -17.64 33.11 -52.02
N PHE A 363 -16.43 32.72 -52.44
CA PHE A 363 -15.50 31.96 -51.59
C PHE A 363 -15.18 32.67 -50.27
N VAL A 364 -14.92 33.98 -50.30
CA VAL A 364 -14.58 34.75 -49.09
C VAL A 364 -15.78 34.87 -48.14
N GLU A 365 -16.98 35.07 -48.69
CA GLU A 365 -18.22 35.14 -47.91
C GLU A 365 -18.55 33.78 -47.26
N ASP A 366 -18.50 32.69 -48.03
CA ASP A 366 -18.78 31.34 -47.54
C ASP A 366 -17.73 30.87 -46.51
N GLN A 367 -16.44 31.16 -46.74
CA GLN A 367 -15.37 30.88 -45.78
C GLN A 367 -15.61 31.59 -44.44
N LYS A 368 -16.05 32.86 -44.50
CA LYS A 368 -16.37 33.63 -43.29
C LYS A 368 -17.56 33.02 -42.56
N ALA A 369 -18.64 32.69 -43.28
CA ALA A 369 -19.82 32.06 -42.70
C ALA A 369 -19.51 30.72 -42.01
N LEU A 370 -18.71 29.85 -42.65
CA LEU A 370 -18.27 28.58 -42.06
C LEU A 370 -17.51 28.77 -40.74
N ARG A 371 -16.60 29.77 -40.69
CA ARG A 371 -15.85 30.08 -39.46
C ARG A 371 -16.77 30.62 -38.35
N GLU A 372 -17.69 31.53 -38.69
CA GLU A 372 -18.66 32.08 -37.73
C GLU A 372 -19.60 31.00 -37.17
N ASP A 373 -20.06 30.06 -38.01
CA ASP A 373 -20.88 28.93 -37.57
C ASP A 373 -20.11 27.97 -36.65
N ALA A 374 -18.86 27.63 -36.99
CA ALA A 374 -18.01 26.80 -36.13
C ALA A 374 -17.70 27.48 -34.78
N GLU A 375 -17.45 28.79 -34.76
CA GLU A 375 -17.26 29.56 -33.52
C GLU A 375 -18.53 29.53 -32.67
N LYS A 376 -19.69 29.75 -33.28
CA LYS A 376 -21.00 29.67 -32.60
C LYS A 376 -21.27 28.27 -32.06
N HIS A 377 -20.96 27.22 -32.79
CA HIS A 377 -21.10 25.83 -32.33
C HIS A 377 -20.17 25.55 -31.14
N THR A 378 -18.92 25.98 -31.21
CA THR A 378 -17.97 25.87 -30.11
C THR A 378 -18.49 26.59 -28.85
N GLN A 379 -19.01 27.81 -29.00
CA GLN A 379 -19.56 28.56 -27.89
C GLN A 379 -20.80 27.88 -27.28
N ASN A 380 -21.72 27.38 -28.12
CA ASN A 380 -22.89 26.65 -27.65
C ASN A 380 -22.52 25.38 -26.86
N VAL A 381 -21.51 24.64 -27.32
CA VAL A 381 -21.00 23.46 -26.61
C VAL A 381 -20.38 23.87 -25.29
N ARG A 382 -19.51 24.88 -25.26
CA ARG A 382 -18.93 25.41 -24.01
C ARG A 382 -20.00 25.85 -23.02
N ASP A 383 -21.03 26.54 -23.48
CA ASP A 383 -22.14 26.98 -22.64
C ASP A 383 -22.96 25.78 -22.13
N ALA A 384 -23.23 24.76 -22.95
CA ALA A 384 -23.90 23.54 -22.52
C ALA A 384 -23.12 22.78 -21.42
N PHE A 385 -21.80 22.67 -21.58
CA PHE A 385 -20.91 22.08 -20.57
C PHE A 385 -20.85 22.92 -19.30
N ARG A 386 -20.80 24.26 -19.43
CA ARG A 386 -20.87 25.19 -18.28
C ARG A 386 -22.20 25.10 -17.54
N LEU A 387 -23.31 24.98 -18.25
CA LEU A 387 -24.64 24.77 -17.65
C LEU A 387 -24.71 23.42 -16.92
N SER A 388 -24.16 22.36 -17.50
CA SER A 388 -24.04 21.06 -16.83
C SER A 388 -23.09 21.09 -15.62
N SER A 389 -22.15 22.02 -15.57
CA SER A 389 -21.21 22.20 -14.45
C SER A 389 -21.75 23.15 -13.36
N GLN A 390 -22.99 23.65 -13.46
CA GLN A 390 -23.62 24.59 -12.51
C GLN A 390 -23.75 24.10 -11.05
N GLY A 391 -23.14 22.97 -10.67
CA GLY A 391 -22.78 22.70 -9.27
C GLY A 391 -21.70 23.64 -8.69
N GLU A 392 -21.06 24.51 -9.49
CA GLU A 392 -19.96 25.36 -9.02
C GLU A 392 -20.36 26.77 -8.51
N ILE A 393 -21.54 27.30 -8.86
CA ILE A 393 -22.00 28.66 -8.46
C ILE A 393 -23.41 28.61 -7.83
N GLN A 394 -23.75 27.51 -7.16
CA GLN A 394 -24.91 27.48 -6.28
C GLN A 394 -24.41 27.70 -4.85
N GLU A 395 -25.08 28.58 -4.11
CA GLU A 395 -24.79 28.78 -2.69
C GLU A 395 -24.80 27.42 -1.98
N ARG A 396 -23.66 27.08 -1.37
CA ARG A 396 -23.45 25.82 -0.67
C ARG A 396 -24.19 25.84 0.65
N VAL A 397 -25.47 25.48 0.62
CA VAL A 397 -26.33 25.44 1.80
C VAL A 397 -26.55 24.01 2.25
N VAL A 398 -26.20 23.72 3.51
CA VAL A 398 -26.62 22.48 4.17
C VAL A 398 -28.02 22.72 4.74
N PRO A 399 -29.01 21.87 4.43
CA PRO A 399 -30.34 22.01 5.02
C PRO A 399 -30.28 21.96 6.55
N ASP A 400 -30.92 22.93 7.22
CA ASP A 400 -30.88 23.09 8.68
C ASP A 400 -31.21 21.81 9.46
N TYR A 401 -32.10 20.96 8.94
CA TYR A 401 -32.49 19.71 9.59
C TYR A 401 -31.38 18.63 9.60
N LEU A 402 -30.31 18.80 8.81
CA LEU A 402 -29.12 17.95 8.81
C LEU A 402 -28.01 18.50 9.72
N VAL A 403 -28.12 19.75 10.16
CA VAL A 403 -27.13 20.44 10.99
C VAL A 403 -27.39 20.15 12.46
N ASP A 404 -26.33 19.83 13.18
CA ASP A 404 -26.40 19.59 14.62
C ASP A 404 -26.49 20.90 15.40
N GLY A 405 -27.48 21.01 16.30
CA GLY A 405 -27.68 22.22 17.11
C GLY A 405 -26.62 22.48 18.19
N ILE A 406 -25.67 21.56 18.41
CA ILE A 406 -24.59 21.71 19.40
C ILE A 406 -23.26 22.03 18.72
N THR A 407 -22.90 21.25 17.70
CA THR A 407 -21.63 21.37 16.98
C THR A 407 -21.71 22.33 15.80
N PHE A 408 -22.91 22.64 15.30
CA PHE A 408 -23.16 23.40 14.07
C PHE A 408 -22.58 22.77 12.80
N GLU A 409 -22.14 21.51 12.89
CA GLU A 409 -21.66 20.70 11.77
C GLU A 409 -22.76 19.76 11.27
N ILE A 410 -22.60 19.20 10.08
CA ILE A 410 -23.51 18.17 9.58
C ILE A 410 -23.46 16.91 10.46
N MET A 411 -24.64 16.40 10.84
CA MET A 411 -24.74 15.21 11.70
C MET A 411 -24.20 13.97 10.98
N HIS A 412 -23.24 13.29 11.60
CA HIS A 412 -22.73 12.01 11.11
C HIS A 412 -23.51 10.83 11.69
N ASP A 413 -23.84 10.90 12.98
CA ASP A 413 -24.51 9.82 13.70
C ASP A 413 -25.65 10.39 14.57
N PRO A 414 -26.76 10.81 13.94
CA PRO A 414 -27.83 11.50 14.64
C PRO A 414 -28.54 10.58 15.64
N VAL A 415 -28.77 11.12 16.84
CA VAL A 415 -29.57 10.51 17.90
C VAL A 415 -30.66 11.48 18.35
N MET A 416 -31.81 10.93 18.68
CA MET A 416 -32.99 11.65 19.12
C MET A 416 -33.09 11.59 20.65
N THR A 417 -33.41 12.73 21.24
CA THR A 417 -33.83 12.88 22.64
C THR A 417 -35.30 12.48 22.81
N PRO A 418 -35.79 12.18 24.03
CA PRO A 418 -37.20 11.90 24.26
C PRO A 418 -38.16 13.03 23.84
N SER A 419 -37.68 14.27 23.76
CA SER A 419 -38.45 15.43 23.30
C SER A 419 -38.65 15.45 21.77
N GLY A 420 -37.95 14.58 21.03
CA GLY A 420 -38.04 14.48 19.56
C GLY A 420 -36.96 15.24 18.80
N THR A 421 -36.14 16.05 19.47
CA THR A 421 -35.03 16.77 18.83
C THR A 421 -33.84 15.84 18.58
N SER A 422 -33.22 15.95 17.40
CA SER A 422 -32.05 15.16 17.01
C SER A 422 -30.76 15.99 17.10
N PHE A 423 -29.67 15.32 17.50
CA PHE A 423 -28.33 15.87 17.62
C PHE A 423 -27.29 14.85 17.17
N ASP A 424 -26.06 15.27 16.88
CA ASP A 424 -24.96 14.33 16.68
C ASP A 424 -24.60 13.62 17.99
N ARG A 425 -24.45 12.29 17.93
CA ARG A 425 -24.23 11.44 19.10
C ARG A 425 -23.11 11.93 20.01
N ILE A 426 -21.98 12.37 19.46
CA ILE A 426 -20.83 12.73 20.29
C ILE A 426 -21.10 14.00 21.08
N GLY A 427 -21.65 15.02 20.42
CA GLY A 427 -21.98 16.31 21.04
C GLY A 427 -23.00 16.16 22.15
N ILE A 428 -24.12 15.51 21.86
CA ILE A 428 -25.21 15.34 22.84
C ILE A 428 -24.83 14.41 23.99
N THR A 429 -24.03 13.36 23.75
CA THR A 429 -23.58 12.47 24.83
C THR A 429 -22.76 13.25 25.86
N LYS A 430 -21.79 14.05 25.42
CA LYS A 430 -20.99 14.88 26.31
C LYS A 430 -21.83 15.91 27.08
N TYR A 431 -22.77 16.55 26.40
CA TYR A 431 -23.66 17.53 27.03
C TYR A 431 -24.49 16.88 28.14
N VAL A 432 -25.13 15.74 27.85
CA VAL A 432 -26.00 15.04 28.82
C VAL A 432 -25.19 14.46 29.99
N GLU A 433 -23.97 13.98 29.75
CA GLU A 433 -23.06 13.54 30.83
C GLU A 433 -22.71 14.66 31.82
N GLN A 434 -22.66 15.91 31.35
CA GLN A 434 -22.31 17.07 32.18
C GLN A 434 -23.53 17.75 32.81
N ALA A 435 -24.59 17.95 32.03
CA ALA A 435 -25.75 18.75 32.44
C ALA A 435 -26.93 17.91 32.95
N ALA A 436 -26.98 16.61 32.62
CA ALA A 436 -28.06 15.68 32.97
C ALA A 436 -29.48 16.15 32.58
N VAL A 437 -29.59 16.98 31.54
CA VAL A 437 -30.87 17.52 31.03
C VAL A 437 -30.87 17.58 29.50
N ASP A 438 -32.07 17.67 28.92
CA ASP A 438 -32.29 17.94 27.51
C ASP A 438 -31.80 19.37 27.14
N PRO A 439 -31.03 19.57 26.05
CA PRO A 439 -30.52 20.89 25.67
C PRO A 439 -31.61 21.95 25.43
N ILE A 440 -32.77 21.54 24.92
CA ILE A 440 -33.87 22.42 24.51
C ILE A 440 -34.88 22.54 25.63
N THR A 441 -35.44 21.41 26.09
CA THR A 441 -36.56 21.41 27.05
C THR A 441 -36.10 21.54 28.50
N ARG A 442 -34.81 21.35 28.77
CA ARG A 442 -34.22 21.32 30.13
C ARG A 442 -34.80 20.22 31.04
N THR A 443 -35.53 19.27 30.47
CA THR A 443 -36.08 18.12 31.22
C THR A 443 -34.94 17.17 31.61
N PRO A 444 -34.90 16.63 32.84
CA PRO A 444 -33.90 15.65 33.24
C PRO A 444 -33.86 14.43 32.33
N MET A 445 -32.66 14.05 31.89
CA MET A 445 -32.45 12.86 31.06
C MET A 445 -31.03 12.31 31.22
N THR A 446 -30.84 11.09 30.73
CA THR A 446 -29.58 10.37 30.76
C THR A 446 -29.15 9.95 29.36
N VAL A 447 -27.88 9.58 29.19
CA VAL A 447 -27.35 9.07 27.90
C VAL A 447 -28.12 7.84 27.43
N SER A 448 -28.64 7.01 28.35
CA SER A 448 -29.46 5.84 28.02
C SER A 448 -30.82 6.17 27.42
N ASP A 449 -31.27 7.42 27.50
CA ASP A 449 -32.54 7.86 26.91
C ASP A 449 -32.40 8.21 25.42
N LEU A 450 -31.17 8.38 24.93
CA LEU A 450 -30.89 8.67 23.52
C LEU A 450 -31.24 7.47 22.63
N ARG A 451 -31.84 7.74 21.47
CA ARG A 451 -32.23 6.71 20.48
C ARG A 451 -31.66 7.06 19.12
N SER A 452 -31.05 6.10 18.42
CA SER A 452 -30.52 6.33 17.07
C SER A 452 -31.63 6.76 16.11
N ASN A 453 -31.44 7.87 15.39
CA ASN A 453 -32.36 8.30 14.35
C ASN A 453 -31.90 7.78 12.98
N TYR A 454 -32.27 6.54 12.65
CA TYR A 454 -31.81 5.89 11.42
C TYR A 454 -32.29 6.59 10.15
N ALA A 455 -33.48 7.18 10.16
CA ALA A 455 -34.02 7.89 8.99
C ALA A 455 -33.19 9.15 8.68
N LEU A 456 -32.92 9.96 9.71
CA LEU A 456 -32.09 11.15 9.57
C LEU A 456 -30.64 10.77 9.22
N LYS A 457 -30.13 9.67 9.78
CA LYS A 457 -28.81 9.15 9.42
C LYS A 457 -28.70 8.83 7.93
N SER A 458 -29.67 8.12 7.37
CA SER A 458 -29.72 7.84 5.94
C SER A 458 -29.81 9.12 5.11
N ALA A 459 -30.57 10.13 5.56
CA ALA A 459 -30.66 11.43 4.88
C ALA A 459 -29.32 12.18 4.90
N CYS A 460 -28.61 12.22 6.04
CA CYS A 460 -27.27 12.79 6.13
C CYS A 460 -26.28 12.04 5.23
N GLU A 461 -26.33 10.70 5.20
CA GLU A 461 -25.45 9.87 4.36
C GLU A 461 -25.69 10.08 2.87
N GLU A 462 -26.95 10.15 2.44
CA GLU A 462 -27.30 10.46 1.05
C GLU A 462 -26.83 11.87 0.67
N PHE A 463 -27.06 12.85 1.54
CA PHE A 463 -26.64 14.23 1.30
C PHE A 463 -25.11 14.33 1.17
N LEU A 464 -24.35 13.75 2.10
CA LEU A 464 -22.87 13.73 2.06
C LEU A 464 -22.31 12.98 0.85
N THR A 465 -23.02 11.97 0.35
CA THR A 465 -22.60 11.24 -0.85
C THR A 465 -22.67 12.12 -2.10
N LYS A 466 -23.66 13.02 -2.16
CA LYS A 466 -23.84 13.98 -3.25
C LYS A 466 -23.03 15.27 -3.04
N ASN A 467 -22.86 15.67 -1.78
CA ASN A 467 -22.33 16.96 -1.35
C ASN A 467 -21.22 16.76 -0.31
N GLY A 468 -20.13 16.08 -0.67
CA GLY A 468 -19.05 15.81 0.28
C GLY A 468 -18.35 17.08 0.79
N TRP A 469 -18.49 18.21 0.11
CA TRP A 469 -18.05 19.53 0.57
C TRP A 469 -18.72 19.97 1.89
N ALA A 470 -19.89 19.43 2.23
CA ALA A 470 -20.66 19.80 3.43
C ALA A 470 -20.01 19.37 4.74
N VAL A 471 -18.92 18.61 4.69
CA VAL A 471 -18.14 18.24 5.88
C VAL A 471 -17.47 19.45 6.54
N ASP A 472 -17.07 20.45 5.75
CA ASP A 472 -16.44 21.69 6.23
C ASP A 472 -17.41 22.89 6.21
N TRP A 473 -18.72 22.64 6.30
CA TRP A 473 -19.76 23.67 6.18
C TRP A 473 -19.70 24.71 7.31
#